data_AF-A0A536PML2-F1
#
_entry.id   AF-A0A536PML2-F1
#
_cell.length_a   1.000
_cell.length_b   1.000
_cell.length_c   1.000
_cell.angle_alpha   90.00
_cell.angle_beta   90.00
_cell.angle_gamma   90.00
#
_symmetry.space_group_name_H-M   'P 1'
#
loop_
_entity.id
_entity.type
_entity.pdbx_description
1 polymer ?
#
loop_
_entity_poly.entity_id
_entity_poly.type
_entity_poly.pdbx_seq_one_letter_code
_entity_poly.pdbx_strand_id
1 'polypeptide(L)'
;MATEARERIEARRRVQQREAPLAIRDDKDDEMIVSFPEFIFKEFIVAVGMTVFLVLVSIFLQAPLLGKANAAMTPNPSKAPWYFLGLQELLSRFPPLMAGVAFPTFVIVLMILVPYVDKNPSRRPAERKLAIILFALYSMIAVALVVIGTFFRGHEFTWDWGWVLGSGQ
;
A
#
# COMPACT_ATOMS: atom_id res chain seq x y z
N MET A 1 -49.37 31.09 -17.97
CA MET A 1 -48.47 31.62 -16.92
C MET A 1 -48.13 30.60 -15.83
N ALA A 2 -49.06 29.82 -15.27
CA ALA A 2 -48.75 28.86 -14.21
C ALA A 2 -47.96 27.60 -14.66
N THR A 3 -48.08 27.20 -15.92
CA THR A 3 -47.42 26.03 -16.51
C THR A 3 -45.93 26.26 -16.77
N GLU A 4 -45.58 27.40 -17.38
CA GLU A 4 -44.17 27.77 -17.62
C GLU A 4 -43.38 27.93 -16.31
N ALA A 5 -44.02 28.40 -15.24
CA ALA A 5 -43.40 28.52 -13.93
C ALA A 5 -43.03 27.13 -13.36
N ARG A 6 -43.91 26.14 -13.53
CA ARG A 6 -43.68 24.76 -13.09
C ARG A 6 -42.54 24.10 -13.88
N GLU A 7 -42.53 24.27 -15.19
CA GLU A 7 -41.47 23.73 -16.05
C GLU A 7 -40.10 24.34 -15.73
N ARG A 8 -40.03 25.64 -15.44
CA ARG A 8 -38.79 26.31 -15.00
C ARG A 8 -38.30 25.78 -13.64
N ILE A 9 -39.21 25.47 -12.72
CA ILE A 9 -38.87 24.89 -11.41
C ILE A 9 -38.36 23.46 -11.58
N GLU A 10 -39.01 22.65 -12.41
CA GLU A 10 -38.56 21.28 -12.70
C GLU A 10 -37.23 21.27 -13.45
N ALA A 11 -37.04 22.17 -14.42
CA ALA A 11 -35.77 22.33 -15.12
C ALA A 11 -34.65 22.74 -14.15
N ARG A 12 -34.89 23.71 -13.25
CA ARG A 12 -33.94 24.07 -12.19
C ARG A 12 -33.64 22.89 -11.26
N ARG A 13 -34.67 22.12 -10.87
CA ARG A 13 -34.50 20.95 -10.00
C ARG A 13 -33.68 19.85 -10.67
N ARG A 14 -33.81 19.64 -11.99
CA ARG A 14 -32.99 18.71 -12.79
C ARG A 14 -31.53 19.17 -12.92
N VAL A 15 -31.30 20.48 -13.08
CA VAL A 15 -29.95 21.06 -13.11
C VAL A 15 -29.30 20.95 -11.73
N GLN A 16 -30.05 21.26 -10.66
CA GLN A 16 -29.58 21.18 -9.28
C GLN A 16 -29.37 19.73 -8.79
N GLN A 17 -30.08 18.74 -9.35
CA GLN A 17 -29.79 17.31 -9.14
C GLN A 17 -28.57 16.82 -9.95
N ARG A 18 -28.28 17.45 -11.10
CA ARG A 18 -27.11 17.14 -11.94
C ARG A 18 -25.82 17.75 -11.41
N GLU A 19 -25.91 18.92 -10.78
CA GLU A 19 -24.90 19.44 -9.88
C GLU A 19 -24.93 18.59 -8.61
N ALA A 20 -24.48 17.34 -8.72
CA ALA A 20 -24.18 16.52 -7.55
C ALA A 20 -23.37 17.42 -6.61
N PRO A 21 -23.85 17.65 -5.37
CA PRO A 21 -23.16 18.55 -4.47
C PRO A 21 -21.72 18.06 -4.43
N LEU A 22 -20.77 18.96 -4.73
CA LEU A 22 -19.42 18.82 -4.24
C LEU A 22 -19.60 18.40 -2.79
N ALA A 23 -19.37 17.13 -2.48
CA ALA A 23 -19.65 16.56 -1.17
C ALA A 23 -18.59 17.14 -0.24
N ILE A 24 -18.77 18.41 0.13
CA ILE A 24 -18.08 19.06 1.22
C ILE A 24 -18.40 18.17 2.39
N ARG A 25 -17.34 17.60 2.98
CA ARG A 25 -17.41 16.72 4.15
C ARG A 25 -18.38 17.34 5.14
N ASP A 26 -19.57 16.75 5.31
CA ASP A 26 -20.49 17.17 6.36
C ASP A 26 -19.97 16.54 7.64
N ASP A 27 -19.01 17.23 8.24
CA ASP A 27 -18.26 16.80 9.41
C ASP A 27 -18.95 17.16 10.72
N LYS A 28 -20.22 17.58 10.62
CA LYS A 28 -21.09 17.91 11.75
C LYS A 28 -21.41 16.71 12.64
N ASP A 29 -21.39 15.51 12.06
CA ASP A 29 -21.67 14.26 12.77
C ASP A 29 -20.39 13.61 13.34
N ASP A 30 -19.19 14.10 12.97
CA ASP A 30 -17.92 13.59 13.49
C ASP A 30 -17.62 14.23 14.85
N GLU A 31 -17.35 13.41 15.87
CA GLU A 31 -16.88 13.89 17.17
C GLU A 31 -15.46 14.47 17.00
N MET A 32 -15.36 15.79 16.95
CA MET A 32 -14.08 16.48 16.83
C MET A 32 -13.58 16.94 18.18
N ILE A 33 -12.34 16.57 18.48
CA ILE A 33 -11.59 17.07 19.62
C ILE A 33 -10.48 18.01 19.15
N VAL A 34 -10.13 18.99 19.98
CA VAL A 34 -9.02 19.90 19.68
C VAL A 34 -7.72 19.10 19.66
N SER A 35 -6.94 19.21 18.58
CA SER A 35 -5.71 18.43 18.39
C SER A 35 -4.66 18.71 19.49
N PHE A 36 -4.63 19.92 20.02
CA PHE A 36 -3.77 20.27 21.14
C PHE A 36 -4.61 20.39 22.43
N PRO A 37 -4.16 19.82 23.56
CA PRO A 37 -2.90 19.12 23.79
C PRO A 37 -2.97 17.59 23.57
N GLU A 38 -4.16 17.00 23.61
CA GLU A 38 -4.31 15.56 23.82
C GLU A 38 -3.79 14.68 22.67
N PHE A 39 -3.99 15.09 21.42
CA PHE A 39 -3.57 14.29 20.27
C PHE A 39 -2.04 14.32 20.13
N ILE A 40 -1.41 15.48 20.30
CA ILE A 40 0.05 15.63 20.26
C ILE A 40 0.74 14.80 21.35
N PHE A 41 0.20 14.76 22.57
CA PHE A 41 0.76 13.91 23.63
C PHE A 41 0.66 12.42 23.29
N LYS A 42 -0.45 11.96 22.71
CA LYS A 42 -0.61 10.56 22.26
C LYS A 42 0.39 10.22 21.16
N GLU A 43 0.54 11.08 20.15
CA GLU A 43 1.53 10.89 19.08
C GLU A 43 2.96 10.86 19.61
N PHE A 44 3.30 11.75 20.56
CA PHE A 44 4.61 11.77 21.19
C PHE A 44 4.92 10.47 21.95
N ILE A 45 3.95 9.95 22.72
CA ILE A 45 4.11 8.67 23.43
C ILE A 45 4.31 7.52 22.43
N VAL A 46 3.53 7.47 21.35
CA VAL A 46 3.69 6.46 20.29
C VAL A 46 5.05 6.60 19.60
N ALA A 47 5.51 7.83 19.32
CA ALA A 47 6.81 8.09 18.72
C ALA A 47 7.96 7.59 19.61
N VAL A 48 7.94 7.92 20.91
CA VAL A 48 8.93 7.42 21.88
C VAL A 48 8.88 5.89 21.96
N GLY A 49 7.68 5.31 22.03
CA GLY A 49 7.49 3.86 22.03
C GLY A 49 8.08 3.19 20.78
N MET A 50 7.85 3.76 19.59
CA MET A 50 8.43 3.29 18.34
C MET A 50 9.95 3.44 18.30
N THR A 51 10.51 4.53 18.83
CA THR A 51 11.96 4.69 18.95
C THR A 51 12.56 3.61 19.85
N VAL A 52 11.98 3.38 21.03
CA VAL A 52 12.43 2.31 21.94
C VAL A 52 12.32 0.95 21.27
N PHE A 53 11.21 0.66 20.60
CA PHE A 53 11.01 -0.58 19.84
C PHE A 53 12.12 -0.78 18.79
N LEU A 54 12.41 0.23 17.96
CA LEU A 54 13.46 0.15 16.94
C LEU A 54 14.86 -0.02 17.55
N VAL A 55 15.15 0.65 18.68
CA VAL A 55 16.42 0.47 19.40
C VAL A 55 16.55 -0.96 19.92
N LEU A 56 15.50 -1.51 20.54
CA LEU A 56 15.50 -2.90 21.01
C LEU A 56 15.71 -3.87 19.84
N VAL A 57 14.98 -3.70 18.75
CA VAL A 57 15.15 -4.49 17.53
C VAL A 57 16.59 -4.41 17.00
N SER A 58 17.20 -3.21 17.00
CA SER A 58 18.59 -3.03 16.56
C SER A 58 19.63 -3.69 17.47
N ILE A 59 19.33 -3.85 18.77
CA ILE A 59 20.23 -4.51 19.73
C ILE A 59 20.12 -6.03 19.57
N PHE A 60 18.91 -6.56 19.40
CA PHE A 60 18.68 -8.01 19.36
C PHE A 60 18.83 -8.63 17.96
N LEU A 61 18.50 -7.90 16.89
CA LEU A 61 18.65 -8.36 15.51
C LEU A 61 19.94 -7.80 14.92
N GLN A 62 20.95 -8.66 14.87
CA GLN A 62 22.26 -8.29 14.33
C GLN A 62 22.20 -8.27 12.80
N ALA A 63 22.47 -7.12 12.19
CA ALA A 63 22.66 -6.99 10.75
C ALA A 63 24.14 -7.20 10.41
N PRO A 64 24.54 -8.39 9.91
CA PRO A 64 25.94 -8.64 9.57
C PRO A 64 26.37 -7.70 8.44
N LEU A 65 27.46 -6.98 8.68
CA LEU A 65 28.09 -6.14 7.65
C LEU A 65 28.81 -7.06 6.66
N LEU A 66 28.52 -6.89 5.37
CA LEU A 66 29.29 -7.53 4.31
C LEU A 66 30.68 -6.88 4.20
N GLY A 67 31.60 -7.56 3.50
CA GLY A 67 32.92 -7.01 3.18
C GLY A 67 32.82 -5.70 2.37
N LYS A 68 33.96 -4.99 2.27
CA LYS A 68 34.04 -3.78 1.44
C LYS A 68 33.61 -4.09 0.01
N ALA A 69 32.84 -3.18 -0.59
CA ALA A 69 32.31 -3.34 -1.93
C ALA A 69 33.45 -3.58 -2.96
N ASN A 70 33.29 -4.62 -3.78
CA ASN A 70 34.22 -4.95 -4.86
C ASN A 70 33.42 -5.06 -6.18
N ALA A 71 33.69 -4.19 -7.15
CA ALA A 71 32.99 -4.20 -8.43
C ALA A 71 33.26 -5.47 -9.28
N ALA A 72 34.35 -6.20 -9.00
CA ALA A 72 34.69 -7.45 -9.70
C ALA A 72 33.96 -8.69 -9.14
N MET A 73 33.26 -8.57 -8.00
CA MET A 73 32.60 -9.70 -7.35
C MET A 73 31.19 -9.33 -6.86
N THR A 74 30.18 -9.99 -7.42
CA THR A 74 28.79 -9.85 -6.95
C THR A 74 28.53 -10.83 -5.80
N PRO A 75 28.04 -10.36 -4.64
CA PRO A 75 27.66 -11.25 -3.54
C PRO A 75 26.59 -12.27 -3.96
N ASN A 76 26.73 -13.53 -3.55
CA ASN A 76 25.73 -14.56 -3.73
C ASN A 76 25.29 -15.07 -2.35
N PRO A 77 23.98 -15.06 -2.00
CA PRO A 77 22.85 -14.52 -2.76
C PRO A 77 22.71 -12.99 -2.66
N SER A 78 22.50 -12.32 -3.79
CA SER A 78 22.20 -10.88 -3.83
C SER A 78 20.71 -10.65 -3.59
N LYS A 79 20.24 -10.84 -2.35
CA LYS A 79 18.86 -10.49 -1.95
C LYS A 79 18.73 -8.96 -1.82
N ALA A 80 17.69 -8.40 -2.43
CA ALA A 80 17.31 -7.01 -2.30
C ALA A 80 16.73 -6.74 -0.89
N PRO A 81 16.66 -5.48 -0.46
CA PRO A 81 15.95 -5.11 0.77
C PRO A 81 14.51 -5.64 0.76
N TRP A 82 13.95 -5.97 1.92
CA TRP A 82 12.65 -6.63 2.07
C TRP A 82 11.49 -5.91 1.35
N TYR A 83 11.51 -4.58 1.31
CA TYR A 83 10.51 -3.75 0.61
C TYR A 83 10.61 -3.82 -0.92
N PHE A 84 11.75 -4.28 -1.47
CA PHE A 84 11.96 -4.57 -2.89
C PHE A 84 11.98 -6.07 -3.21
N LEU A 85 11.89 -6.93 -2.20
CA LEU A 85 12.06 -8.37 -2.40
C LEU A 85 10.92 -8.97 -3.22
N GLY A 86 9.69 -8.46 -3.07
CA GLY A 86 8.58 -8.84 -3.94
C GLY A 86 8.78 -8.43 -5.41
N LEU A 87 9.44 -7.29 -5.65
CA LEU A 87 9.83 -6.86 -7.00
C LEU A 87 10.95 -7.75 -7.56
N GLN A 88 11.92 -8.14 -6.73
CA GLN A 88 12.98 -9.07 -7.13
C GLN A 88 12.42 -10.45 -7.50
N GLU A 89 11.43 -10.93 -6.75
CA GLU A 89 10.70 -12.15 -7.08
C GLU A 89 10.03 -12.05 -8.45
N LEU A 90 9.40 -10.91 -8.76
CA LEU A 90 8.81 -10.64 -10.06
C LEU A 90 9.87 -10.58 -11.18
N LEU A 91 11.03 -9.96 -10.93
CA LEU A 91 12.17 -9.89 -11.86
C LEU A 91 12.75 -11.26 -12.18
N SER A 92 12.63 -12.24 -11.28
CA SER A 92 13.08 -13.61 -11.55
C SER A 92 12.17 -14.36 -12.54
N ARG A 93 10.94 -13.87 -12.77
CA ARG A 93 9.92 -14.56 -13.57
C ARG A 93 9.58 -13.87 -14.88
N PHE A 94 9.80 -12.56 -14.97
CA PHE A 94 9.42 -11.74 -16.13
C PHE A 94 10.61 -10.98 -16.70
N PRO A 95 10.53 -10.51 -17.97
CA PRO A 95 11.54 -9.63 -18.54
C PRO A 95 11.79 -8.40 -17.67
N PRO A 96 13.04 -7.90 -17.56
CA PRO A 96 13.39 -6.81 -16.65
C PRO A 96 12.56 -5.53 -16.83
N LEU A 97 12.24 -5.17 -18.08
CA LEU A 97 11.39 -4.00 -18.38
C LEU A 97 9.98 -4.16 -17.80
N MET A 98 9.41 -5.36 -17.90
CA MET A 98 8.05 -5.62 -17.42
C MET A 98 7.98 -5.63 -15.89
N ALA A 99 8.84 -6.43 -15.25
CA ALA A 99 8.86 -6.56 -13.79
C ALA A 99 9.38 -5.30 -13.07
N GLY A 100 10.43 -4.67 -13.59
CA GLY A 100 11.09 -3.54 -12.93
C GLY A 100 10.41 -2.20 -13.18
N VAL A 101 9.76 -2.01 -14.35
CA VAL A 101 9.23 -0.70 -14.74
C VAL A 101 7.73 -0.75 -14.98
N ALA A 102 7.26 -1.59 -15.91
CA ALA A 102 5.86 -1.56 -16.33
C ALA A 102 4.87 -1.95 -15.22
N PHE A 103 5.09 -3.06 -14.51
CA PHE A 103 4.19 -3.49 -13.43
C PHE A 103 4.12 -2.51 -12.26
N PRO A 104 5.25 -2.03 -11.67
CA PRO A 104 5.20 -1.03 -10.60
C PRO A 104 4.55 0.28 -11.04
N THR A 105 4.89 0.75 -12.25
CA THR A 105 4.30 1.97 -12.81
C THR A 105 2.80 1.82 -12.96
N PHE A 106 2.33 0.68 -13.47
CA PHE A 106 0.91 0.39 -13.62
C PHE A 106 0.17 0.42 -12.27
N VAL A 107 0.73 -0.22 -11.23
CA VAL A 107 0.14 -0.21 -9.88
C VAL A 107 0.07 1.20 -9.31
N ILE A 108 1.16 1.98 -9.42
CA ILE A 108 1.21 3.38 -8.93
C ILE A 108 0.19 4.24 -9.66
N VAL A 109 0.11 4.16 -11.00
CA VAL A 109 -0.84 4.92 -11.80
C VAL A 109 -2.27 4.55 -11.42
N LEU A 110 -2.58 3.26 -11.26
CA LEU A 110 -3.89 2.83 -10.79
C LEU A 110 -4.22 3.41 -9.41
N MET A 111 -3.27 3.40 -8.46
CA MET A 111 -3.46 3.99 -7.14
C MET A 111 -3.72 5.50 -7.19
N ILE A 112 -3.00 6.23 -8.04
CA ILE A 112 -3.24 7.67 -8.28
C ILE A 112 -4.62 7.90 -8.90
N LEU A 113 -5.09 6.98 -9.75
CA LEU A 113 -6.41 7.06 -10.39
C LEU A 113 -7.57 6.68 -9.46
N VAL A 114 -7.33 6.00 -8.32
CA VAL A 114 -8.38 5.58 -7.37
C VAL A 114 -9.39 6.70 -7.04
N PRO A 115 -9.00 7.91 -6.60
CA PRO A 115 -9.96 8.97 -6.28
C PRO A 115 -10.81 9.45 -7.47
N TYR A 116 -10.36 9.21 -8.71
CA TYR A 116 -11.08 9.63 -9.91
C TYR A 116 -12.00 8.55 -10.46
N VAL A 117 -11.63 7.27 -10.28
CA VAL A 117 -12.37 6.10 -10.75
C VAL A 117 -13.42 5.67 -9.72
N ASP A 118 -13.07 5.63 -8.43
CA ASP A 118 -14.00 5.29 -7.35
C ASP A 118 -14.78 6.53 -6.89
N LYS A 119 -15.92 6.77 -7.56
CA LYS A 119 -16.84 7.87 -7.27
C LYS A 119 -17.92 7.50 -6.25
N ASN A 120 -17.72 6.47 -5.44
CA ASN A 120 -18.72 6.08 -4.45
C ASN A 120 -18.93 7.20 -3.42
N PRO A 121 -20.16 7.75 -3.27
CA PRO A 121 -20.43 8.79 -2.28
C PRO A 121 -20.28 8.29 -0.83
N SER A 122 -20.40 6.99 -0.60
CA SER A 122 -20.25 6.39 0.72
C SER A 122 -18.82 5.92 0.97
N ARG A 123 -18.32 6.21 2.18
CA ARG A 123 -17.00 5.78 2.66
C ARG A 123 -17.07 4.54 3.54
N ARG A 124 -18.27 4.03 3.84
CA ARG A 124 -18.46 2.89 4.73
C ARG A 124 -17.84 1.62 4.12
N PRO A 125 -17.06 0.83 4.86
CA PRO A 125 -16.44 -0.38 4.33
C PRO A 125 -17.46 -1.37 3.72
N ALA A 126 -18.63 -1.47 4.34
CA ALA A 126 -19.71 -2.33 3.85
C ALA A 126 -20.25 -1.95 2.46
N GLU A 127 -20.08 -0.69 2.04
CA GLU A 127 -20.58 -0.16 0.78
C GLU A 127 -19.48 -0.06 -0.29
N ARG A 128 -18.22 -0.37 0.06
CA ARG A 128 -17.04 -0.35 -0.83
C ARG A 128 -16.37 -1.72 -0.98
N LYS A 129 -17.16 -2.79 -0.93
CA LYS A 129 -16.66 -4.19 -0.92
C LYS A 129 -15.72 -4.48 -2.09
N LEU A 130 -16.05 -4.04 -3.31
CA LEU A 130 -15.22 -4.30 -4.49
C LEU A 130 -13.83 -3.64 -4.38
N ALA A 131 -13.77 -2.34 -4.02
CA ALA A 131 -12.50 -1.63 -3.87
C ALA A 131 -11.64 -2.27 -2.76
N ILE A 132 -12.27 -2.66 -1.65
CA ILE A 132 -11.61 -3.32 -0.52
C ILE A 132 -11.09 -4.70 -0.93
N ILE A 133 -11.89 -5.50 -1.65
CA ILE A 133 -11.47 -6.83 -2.12
C ILE A 133 -10.30 -6.71 -3.08
N LEU A 134 -10.35 -5.78 -4.05
CA LEU A 134 -9.25 -5.57 -4.99
C LEU A 134 -7.97 -5.12 -4.28
N PHE A 135 -8.08 -4.18 -3.34
CA PHE A 135 -6.94 -3.73 -2.55
C PHE A 135 -6.37 -4.84 -1.66
N ALA A 136 -7.24 -5.62 -1.00
CA ALA A 136 -6.84 -6.75 -0.17
C ALA A 136 -6.16 -7.84 -1.00
N LEU A 137 -6.68 -8.15 -2.20
CA LEU A 137 -6.06 -9.09 -3.13
C LEU A 137 -4.66 -8.60 -3.54
N TYR A 138 -4.54 -7.32 -3.92
CA TYR A 138 -3.25 -6.71 -4.23
C TYR A 138 -2.26 -6.82 -3.05
N SER A 139 -2.69 -6.45 -1.84
CA SER A 139 -1.85 -6.54 -0.63
C SER A 139 -1.44 -7.98 -0.33
N MET A 140 -2.37 -8.94 -0.48
CA MET A 140 -2.10 -10.36 -0.26
C MET A 140 -1.04 -10.88 -1.23
N ILE A 141 -1.14 -10.54 -2.52
CA ILE A 141 -0.14 -10.92 -3.54
C ILE A 141 1.21 -10.27 -3.22
N ALA A 142 1.24 -8.98 -2.89
CA ALA A 142 2.48 -8.28 -2.57
C ALA A 142 3.19 -8.88 -1.35
N VAL A 143 2.46 -9.18 -0.28
CA VAL A 143 3.00 -9.84 0.92
C VAL A 143 3.46 -11.25 0.58
N ALA A 144 2.69 -12.01 -0.20
CA ALA A 144 3.08 -13.36 -0.61
C ALA A 144 4.41 -13.36 -1.38
N LEU A 145 4.62 -12.41 -2.30
CA LEU A 145 5.88 -12.28 -3.04
C LEU A 145 7.06 -11.96 -2.12
N VAL A 146 6.86 -11.08 -1.11
CA VAL A 146 7.89 -10.77 -0.12
C VAL A 146 8.22 -11.99 0.74
N VAL A 147 7.20 -12.72 1.20
CA VAL A 147 7.39 -13.96 2.00
C VAL A 147 8.13 -15.02 1.17
N ILE A 148 7.74 -15.22 -0.09
CA ILE A 148 8.41 -16.14 -1.01
C ILE A 148 9.89 -15.76 -1.17
N GLY A 149 10.17 -14.51 -1.50
CA GLY A 149 11.54 -14.02 -1.67
C GLY A 149 12.38 -14.07 -0.40
N THR A 150 11.75 -13.95 0.78
CA THR A 150 12.45 -13.99 2.08
C THR A 150 12.87 -15.41 2.42
N PHE A 151 11.91 -16.34 2.43
CA PHE A 151 12.07 -17.67 3.04
C PHE A 151 12.36 -18.80 2.05
N PHE A 152 11.95 -18.69 0.78
CA PHE A 152 12.02 -19.79 -0.19
C PHE A 152 13.09 -19.57 -1.27
N ARG A 153 13.84 -18.48 -1.20
CA ARG A 153 14.93 -18.15 -2.13
C ARG A 153 16.29 -18.34 -1.47
N GLY A 154 17.09 -19.24 -2.03
CA GLY A 154 18.42 -19.64 -1.55
C GLY A 154 19.57 -19.09 -2.40
N HIS A 155 20.65 -19.87 -2.54
CA HIS A 155 21.79 -19.55 -3.39
C HIS A 155 21.34 -19.29 -4.85
N GLU A 156 21.98 -18.32 -5.51
CA GLU A 156 21.67 -17.89 -6.88
C GLU A 156 20.21 -17.41 -7.05
N PHE A 157 19.52 -17.11 -5.96
CA PHE A 157 18.08 -16.80 -5.95
C PHE A 157 17.23 -17.95 -6.53
N THR A 158 17.73 -19.18 -6.47
CA THR A 158 16.98 -20.39 -6.83
C THR A 158 16.01 -20.78 -5.72
N TRP A 159 15.04 -21.63 -6.07
CA TRP A 159 14.07 -22.13 -5.10
C TRP A 159 14.74 -23.11 -4.14
N ASP A 160 14.66 -22.85 -2.84
CA ASP A 160 15.31 -23.65 -1.81
C ASP A 160 14.34 -23.94 -0.65
N TRP A 161 14.09 -25.23 -0.42
CA TRP A 161 13.24 -25.73 0.68
C TRP A 161 13.99 -25.87 2.01
N GLY A 162 15.32 -25.75 2.00
CA GLY A 162 16.20 -26.05 3.14
C GLY A 162 15.92 -25.20 4.37
N TRP A 163 15.42 -23.97 4.20
CA TRP A 163 15.02 -23.09 5.31
C TRP A 163 13.74 -23.50 6.03
N VAL A 164 12.85 -24.26 5.36
CA VAL A 164 11.52 -24.63 5.90
C VAL A 164 11.45 -26.10 6.29
N LEU A 165 12.08 -26.98 5.51
CA LEU A 165 12.04 -28.44 5.70
C LEU A 165 13.34 -29.01 6.28
N GLY A 166 14.37 -28.18 6.47
CA GLY A 166 15.73 -28.61 6.76
C GLY A 166 16.42 -29.14 5.50
N SER A 167 17.66 -28.73 5.24
CA SER A 167 18.43 -29.32 4.15
C SER A 167 18.79 -30.75 4.54
N GLY A 168 18.21 -31.72 3.83
CA GLY A 168 18.74 -33.08 3.83
C GLY A 168 20.06 -33.07 3.09
N GLN A 169 21.15 -33.00 3.86
CA GLN A 169 22.57 -32.85 3.47
C GLN A 169 23.08 -31.41 3.39
#